data_AF-A0A6V8PZZ5-F1
#
_entry.id   AF-A0A6V8PZZ5-F1
#
_cell.length_a   1.000
_cell.length_b   1.000
_cell.length_c   1.000
_cell.angle_alpha   90.00
_cell.angle_beta   90.00
_cell.angle_gamma   90.00
#
_symmetry.space_group_name_H-M   'P 1'
#
loop_
_entity.id
_entity.type
_entity.pdbx_description
1 polymer ?
#
loop_
_entity_poly.entity_id
_entity_poly.type
_entity_poly.pdbx_seq_one_letter_code
_entity_poly.pdbx_strand_id
1 'polypeptide(L)'
;AGKVELTTRGPLRWRVGIRGGAGDWFSGEMRIEDFKKLTRYFRDVETVVLEGSPCGRGKGGGVNENYEEIIHEAEAKAKEFKINLRRPSLSPVGVPVCEENPLRNLYISVDGEVSPCVYLYPPLPAPFKRIFCGNMYEIEKVSFGNIFRQPFHAIWNKKEYVEFRERFVLRKRRFEEMYSPLLDIERLR
;
A
#
# COMPACT_ATOMS: atom_id res chain seq x y z
N ALA A 1 -10.60 -7.16 -11.25
CA ALA A 1 -9.36 -6.77 -10.55
C ALA A 1 -9.69 -5.95 -9.31
N GLY A 2 -8.95 -6.16 -8.23
CA GLY A 2 -9.06 -5.42 -6.99
C GLY A 2 -7.79 -5.54 -6.16
N LYS A 3 -7.44 -4.50 -5.42
CA LYS A 3 -6.64 -4.63 -4.19
C LYS A 3 -7.51 -5.36 -3.17
N VAL A 4 -6.93 -6.22 -2.32
CA VAL A 4 -7.57 -6.67 -1.08
C VAL A 4 -6.67 -6.19 0.06
N GLU A 5 -7.10 -5.10 0.70
CA GLU A 5 -6.46 -4.43 1.85
C GLU A 5 -7.55 -4.11 2.90
N LEU A 6 -7.54 -3.06 3.74
CA LEU A 6 -8.31 -2.95 5.01
C LEU A 6 -9.20 -1.65 5.29
N THR A 7 -10.52 -1.62 4.95
CA THR A 7 -11.71 -0.77 5.37
C THR A 7 -12.97 -0.95 4.45
N THR A 8 -14.20 -1.22 4.98
CA THR A 8 -15.44 -1.62 4.22
C THR A 8 -16.45 -0.52 3.81
N ARG A 9 -17.15 -0.65 2.65
CA ARG A 9 -18.64 -0.56 2.45
C ARG A 9 -19.08 -0.65 0.96
N GLY A 10 -20.13 -1.43 0.65
CA GLY A 10 -20.95 -1.30 -0.58
C GLY A 10 -20.84 -2.46 -1.60
N PRO A 11 -21.91 -2.75 -2.39
CA PRO A 11 -21.89 -3.77 -3.44
C PRO A 11 -21.45 -3.20 -4.81
N LEU A 12 -20.71 -3.97 -5.63
CA LEU A 12 -20.77 -4.06 -7.12
C LEU A 12 -19.50 -4.73 -7.72
N ARG A 13 -19.50 -4.96 -9.05
CA ARG A 13 -18.49 -5.70 -9.85
C ARG A 13 -17.12 -4.98 -9.97
N TRP A 14 -16.03 -5.74 -10.13
CA TRP A 14 -14.65 -5.27 -9.88
C TRP A 14 -13.70 -5.21 -11.11
N ARG A 15 -13.24 -4.02 -11.51
CA ARG A 15 -12.07 -3.81 -12.40
C ARG A 15 -11.15 -2.72 -11.82
N VAL A 16 -9.86 -2.74 -12.18
CA VAL A 16 -8.81 -1.78 -11.75
C VAL A 16 -8.08 -1.26 -12.99
N GLY A 17 -7.67 0.00 -12.93
CA GLY A 17 -6.56 0.56 -13.70
C GLY A 17 -6.16 1.91 -13.10
N ILE A 18 -4.88 2.29 -13.20
CA ILE A 18 -4.41 3.66 -12.94
C ILE A 18 -3.56 4.13 -14.13
N ARG A 19 -3.46 5.45 -14.28
CA ARG A 19 -3.11 6.19 -15.51
C ARG A 19 -1.74 5.86 -16.10
N GLY A 20 -1.75 5.40 -17.35
CA GLY A 20 -0.83 5.81 -18.42
C GLY A 20 0.64 5.38 -18.31
N GLY A 21 1.03 4.31 -19.02
CA GLY A 21 2.44 4.10 -19.37
C GLY A 21 2.81 2.69 -19.84
N ALA A 22 2.24 1.65 -19.24
CA ALA A 22 2.61 0.25 -19.53
C ALA A 22 1.54 -0.48 -20.35
N GLY A 23 1.93 -1.07 -21.48
CA GLY A 23 1.06 -1.97 -22.25
C GLY A 23 0.89 -3.35 -21.61
N ASP A 24 1.85 -3.75 -20.77
CA ASP A 24 1.99 -5.12 -20.24
C ASP A 24 1.25 -5.34 -18.91
N TRP A 25 0.11 -4.66 -18.72
CA TRP A 25 -0.60 -4.65 -17.43
C TRP A 25 -1.59 -5.82 -17.33
N PHE A 26 -1.42 -6.70 -16.33
CA PHE A 26 -2.25 -7.91 -16.20
C PHE A 26 -3.47 -7.67 -15.30
N SER A 27 -4.66 -7.66 -15.91
CA SER A 27 -5.93 -7.62 -15.18
C SER A 27 -6.41 -9.03 -14.81
N GLY A 28 -6.33 -9.40 -13.53
CA GLY A 28 -6.92 -10.63 -13.00
C GLY A 28 -8.22 -10.40 -12.21
N GLU A 29 -9.03 -11.45 -12.08
CA GLU A 29 -10.18 -11.52 -11.17
C GLU A 29 -10.00 -12.72 -10.22
N MET A 30 -10.05 -12.49 -8.91
CA MET A 30 -10.08 -13.57 -7.93
C MET A 30 -11.42 -14.30 -8.05
N ARG A 31 -11.39 -15.63 -8.17
CA ARG A 31 -12.63 -16.44 -8.22
C ARG A 31 -13.39 -16.31 -6.90
N ILE A 32 -14.72 -16.36 -6.97
CA ILE A 32 -15.57 -16.19 -5.77
C ILE A 32 -15.36 -17.32 -4.75
N GLU A 33 -14.99 -18.52 -5.19
CA GLU A 33 -14.58 -19.65 -4.35
C GLU A 33 -13.29 -19.36 -3.58
N ASP A 34 -12.33 -18.69 -4.22
CA ASP A 34 -11.05 -18.33 -3.61
C ASP A 34 -11.23 -17.14 -2.65
N PHE A 35 -12.05 -16.14 -3.01
CA PHE A 35 -12.46 -15.07 -2.08
C PHE A 35 -13.17 -15.63 -0.83
N LYS A 36 -14.07 -16.62 -1.01
CA LYS A 36 -14.72 -17.33 0.11
C LYS A 36 -13.72 -18.05 1.03
N LYS A 37 -12.50 -18.39 0.57
CA LYS A 37 -11.45 -18.94 1.46
C LYS A 37 -10.86 -17.87 2.38
N LEU A 38 -10.90 -16.60 2.00
CA LEU A 38 -10.35 -15.48 2.78
C LEU A 38 -11.28 -15.04 3.91
N THR A 39 -12.60 -15.17 3.75
CA THR A 39 -13.59 -14.69 4.73
C THR A 39 -13.41 -15.26 6.14
N ARG A 40 -12.83 -16.47 6.26
CA ARG A 40 -12.51 -17.09 7.55
C ARG A 40 -11.59 -16.23 8.42
N TYR A 41 -10.70 -15.47 7.80
CA TYR A 41 -9.71 -14.59 8.43
C TYR A 41 -10.26 -13.19 8.72
N PHE A 42 -11.42 -12.82 8.18
CA PHE A 42 -12.00 -11.48 8.37
C PHE A 42 -12.48 -11.20 9.81
N ARG A 43 -12.45 -12.22 10.69
CA ARG A 43 -12.70 -12.05 12.13
C ARG A 43 -11.46 -11.55 12.89
N ASP A 44 -10.28 -11.75 12.33
CA ASP A 44 -8.98 -11.49 12.97
C ASP A 44 -8.26 -10.27 12.37
N VAL A 45 -8.92 -9.56 11.45
CA VAL A 45 -8.44 -8.31 10.83
C VAL A 45 -9.31 -7.14 11.28
N GLU A 46 -8.67 -6.00 11.54
CA GLU A 46 -9.33 -4.79 12.03
C GLU A 46 -10.29 -4.16 11.00
N THR A 47 -10.09 -4.44 9.71
CA THR A 47 -10.60 -3.63 8.59
C THR A 47 -10.51 -4.42 7.24
N VAL A 48 -11.39 -4.22 6.22
CA VAL A 48 -11.39 -4.94 4.88
C VAL A 48 -11.75 -4.03 3.64
N VAL A 49 -10.77 -3.53 2.85
CA VAL A 49 -10.88 -2.65 1.63
C VAL A 49 -10.76 -3.52 0.40
N LEU A 50 -11.56 -3.18 -0.61
CA LEU A 50 -11.47 -3.72 -1.95
C LEU A 50 -11.29 -2.54 -2.93
N GLU A 51 -10.05 -2.11 -3.21
CA GLU A 51 -9.85 -1.01 -4.17
C GLU A 51 -10.06 -1.50 -5.60
N GLY A 52 -11.12 -0.99 -6.24
CA GLY A 52 -11.37 -1.09 -7.67
C GLY A 52 -11.56 0.31 -8.26
N SER A 53 -10.68 0.75 -9.15
CA SER A 53 -10.78 2.06 -9.80
C SER A 53 -11.61 1.96 -11.10
N PRO A 54 -12.64 2.81 -11.30
CA PRO A 54 -13.40 2.82 -12.55
C PRO A 54 -12.56 3.29 -13.74
N CYS A 55 -12.54 2.50 -14.82
CA CYS A 55 -11.83 2.86 -16.05
C CYS A 55 -12.57 3.94 -16.87
N GLY A 56 -12.44 5.21 -16.47
CA GLY A 56 -12.76 6.36 -17.31
C GLY A 56 -11.60 6.70 -18.25
N ARG A 57 -11.87 6.90 -19.55
CA ARG A 57 -10.86 7.34 -20.54
C ARG A 57 -10.49 8.82 -20.35
N GLY A 58 -9.74 9.13 -19.29
CA GLY A 58 -9.10 10.42 -19.10
C GLY A 58 -7.72 10.45 -19.78
N LYS A 59 -7.52 11.36 -20.74
CA LYS A 59 -6.20 11.62 -21.32
C LYS A 59 -5.24 12.09 -20.22
N GLY A 60 -4.01 11.58 -20.22
CA GLY A 60 -2.99 12.00 -19.26
C GLY A 60 -2.63 13.48 -19.46
N GLY A 61 -2.84 14.30 -18.43
CA GLY A 61 -2.30 15.65 -18.39
C GLY A 61 -0.80 15.62 -18.14
N GLY A 62 -0.07 16.58 -18.72
CA GLY A 62 1.37 16.72 -18.50
C GLY A 62 1.73 17.02 -17.04
N VAL A 63 3.01 16.87 -16.72
CA VAL A 63 3.56 17.33 -15.43
C VAL A 63 3.37 18.83 -15.35
N ASN A 64 2.44 19.27 -14.50
CA ASN A 64 2.17 20.68 -14.31
C ASN A 64 3.29 21.26 -13.45
N GLU A 65 3.96 22.32 -13.91
CA GLU A 65 5.10 22.95 -13.23
C GLU A 65 4.71 23.67 -11.92
N ASN A 66 3.44 23.53 -11.52
CA ASN A 66 2.80 24.26 -10.45
C ASN A 66 2.00 23.33 -9.49
N TYR A 67 2.66 22.28 -9.01
CA TYR A 67 2.01 21.30 -8.11
C TYR A 67 1.79 21.85 -6.70
N GLU A 68 2.68 22.74 -6.23
CA GLU A 68 2.61 23.34 -4.89
C GLU A 68 1.40 24.27 -4.73
N GLU A 69 1.12 25.16 -5.71
CA GLU A 69 -0.03 26.07 -5.60
C GLU A 69 -1.37 25.31 -5.64
N ILE A 70 -1.47 24.23 -6.43
CA ILE A 70 -2.67 23.37 -6.45
C ILE A 70 -2.93 22.74 -5.09
N ILE A 71 -1.87 22.29 -4.40
CA ILE A 71 -2.02 21.68 -3.07
C ILE A 71 -2.34 22.77 -2.02
N HIS A 72 -1.73 23.96 -2.10
CA HIS A 72 -2.08 25.08 -1.22
C HIS A 72 -3.52 25.58 -1.42
N GLU A 73 -4.02 25.62 -2.66
CA GLU A 73 -5.43 25.94 -2.94
C GLU A 73 -6.37 24.89 -2.33
N ALA A 74 -6.01 23.61 -2.43
CA ALA A 74 -6.75 22.51 -1.83
C ALA A 74 -6.75 22.57 -0.29
N GLU A 75 -5.62 22.92 0.35
CA GLU A 75 -5.52 23.16 1.79
C GLU A 75 -6.41 24.33 2.24
N ALA A 76 -6.38 25.46 1.52
CA ALA A 76 -7.19 26.63 1.83
C ALA A 76 -8.69 26.31 1.77
N LYS A 77 -9.15 25.64 0.71
CA LYS A 77 -10.53 25.19 0.55
C LYS A 77 -10.93 24.14 1.59
N ALA A 78 -10.05 23.19 1.90
CA ALA A 78 -10.32 22.20 2.95
C ALA A 78 -10.53 22.88 4.31
N LYS A 79 -9.73 23.90 4.64
CA LYS A 79 -9.89 24.71 5.86
C LYS A 79 -11.21 25.49 5.88
N GLU A 80 -11.58 26.13 4.77
CA GLU A 80 -12.87 26.82 4.61
C GLU A 80 -14.06 25.88 4.84
N PHE A 81 -14.04 24.71 4.20
CA PHE A 81 -15.10 23.71 4.29
C PHE A 81 -15.02 22.82 5.54
N LYS A 82 -14.07 23.07 6.45
CA LYS A 82 -13.80 22.27 7.67
C LYS A 82 -13.55 20.78 7.39
N ILE A 83 -12.99 20.48 6.21
CA ILE A 83 -12.58 19.14 5.78
C ILE A 83 -11.17 18.88 6.32
N ASN A 84 -10.98 17.75 7.01
CA ASN A 84 -9.65 17.32 7.44
C ASN A 84 -8.86 16.72 6.27
N LEU A 85 -8.19 17.58 5.50
CA LEU A 85 -7.30 17.17 4.42
C LEU A 85 -5.94 16.73 4.98
N ARG A 86 -5.59 15.45 4.84
CA ARG A 86 -4.23 14.97 5.07
C ARG A 86 -3.41 15.15 3.79
N ARG A 87 -2.40 16.02 3.85
CA ARG A 87 -1.41 16.19 2.78
C ARG A 87 -0.28 15.16 2.93
N PRO A 88 0.03 14.35 1.90
CA PRO A 88 1.28 13.60 1.86
C PRO A 88 2.46 14.56 1.63
N SER A 89 3.64 14.24 2.20
CA SER A 89 4.85 15.03 1.95
C SER A 89 5.22 14.97 0.46
N LEU A 90 5.38 16.14 -0.17
CA LEU A 90 5.84 16.22 -1.58
C LEU A 90 7.36 16.03 -1.71
N SER A 91 8.09 16.11 -0.59
CA SER A 91 9.52 15.75 -0.52
C SER A 91 9.74 14.40 0.16
N PRO A 92 10.76 13.61 -0.22
CA PRO A 92 11.09 12.36 0.45
C PRO A 92 11.47 12.60 1.92
N VAL A 93 10.65 12.12 2.85
CA VAL A 93 10.92 12.19 4.29
C VAL A 93 11.23 10.81 4.86
N GLY A 94 12.22 10.75 5.76
CA GLY A 94 12.63 9.51 6.41
C GLY A 94 11.59 9.06 7.46
N VAL A 95 10.69 8.16 7.09
CA VAL A 95 9.68 7.61 8.02
C VAL A 95 10.11 6.27 8.64
N PRO A 96 9.84 6.02 9.94
CA PRO A 96 10.20 4.76 10.60
C PRO A 96 9.46 3.54 10.03
N VAL A 97 8.22 3.73 9.57
CA VAL A 97 7.39 2.74 8.87
C VAL A 97 6.67 3.47 7.73
N CYS A 98 6.52 2.84 6.56
CA CYS A 98 5.73 3.42 5.46
C CYS A 98 4.22 3.31 5.74
N GLU A 99 3.40 4.08 5.02
CA GLU A 99 1.94 4.12 5.21
C GLU A 99 1.26 2.76 5.01
N GLU A 100 1.73 1.97 4.04
CA GLU A 100 1.33 0.57 3.83
C GLU A 100 1.51 -0.31 5.08
N ASN A 101 2.39 0.06 6.02
CA ASN A 101 2.62 -0.55 7.32
C ASN A 101 2.78 -2.08 7.35
N PRO A 102 3.89 -2.63 6.82
CA PRO A 102 4.14 -4.08 6.77
C PRO A 102 4.30 -4.76 8.13
N LEU A 103 4.26 -4.02 9.25
CA LEU A 103 4.24 -4.58 10.61
C LEU A 103 2.84 -5.04 11.03
N ARG A 104 1.78 -4.46 10.44
CA ARG A 104 0.37 -4.72 10.78
C ARG A 104 -0.47 -5.16 9.58
N ASN A 105 -0.06 -4.78 8.38
CA ASN A 105 -0.77 -5.03 7.14
C ASN A 105 0.01 -5.98 6.22
N LEU A 106 -0.69 -6.46 5.21
CA LEU A 106 -0.15 -7.24 4.10
C LEU A 106 -1.04 -7.07 2.87
N TYR A 107 -0.51 -7.45 1.72
CA TYR A 107 -1.20 -7.52 0.44
C TYR A 107 -1.42 -8.99 0.05
N ILE A 108 -2.60 -9.32 -0.46
CA ILE A 108 -2.91 -10.63 -1.07
C ILE A 108 -3.24 -10.41 -2.55
N SER A 109 -2.52 -11.09 -3.44
CA SER A 109 -2.79 -11.05 -4.88
C SER A 109 -4.06 -11.83 -5.25
N VAL A 110 -4.55 -11.64 -6.48
CA VAL A 110 -5.71 -12.41 -7.01
C VAL A 110 -5.47 -13.92 -7.03
N ASP A 111 -4.21 -14.34 -7.15
CA ASP A 111 -3.77 -15.74 -7.15
C ASP A 111 -3.44 -16.27 -5.74
N GLY A 112 -3.57 -15.42 -4.72
CA GLY A 112 -3.37 -15.76 -3.31
C GLY A 112 -1.95 -15.54 -2.79
N GLU A 113 -1.06 -14.93 -3.57
CA GLU A 113 0.32 -14.62 -3.13
C GLU A 113 0.32 -13.52 -2.07
N VAL A 114 1.04 -13.75 -0.97
CA VAL A 114 1.10 -12.86 0.20
C VAL A 114 2.38 -12.04 0.17
N SER A 115 2.24 -10.72 0.07
CA SER A 115 3.34 -9.75 0.04
C SER A 115 3.18 -8.71 1.14
N PRO A 116 4.23 -7.98 1.56
CA PRO A 116 4.10 -6.95 2.60
C PRO A 116 3.32 -5.71 2.16
N CYS A 117 3.29 -5.41 0.85
CA CYS A 117 2.51 -4.31 0.27
C CYS A 117 2.37 -4.46 -1.26
N VAL A 118 1.46 -3.69 -1.87
CA VAL A 118 1.20 -3.78 -3.32
C VAL A 118 2.42 -3.40 -4.17
N TYR A 119 3.29 -2.51 -3.67
CA TYR A 119 4.51 -2.07 -4.36
C TYR A 119 5.61 -3.14 -4.46
N LEU A 120 5.49 -4.25 -3.72
CA LEU A 120 6.40 -5.39 -3.79
C LEU A 120 5.82 -6.57 -4.58
N TYR A 121 4.51 -6.55 -4.87
CA TYR A 121 3.85 -7.51 -5.76
C TYR A 121 2.85 -6.77 -6.68
N PRO A 122 3.32 -5.90 -7.60
CA PRO A 122 2.42 -5.19 -8.49
C PRO A 122 1.81 -6.14 -9.54
N PRO A 123 0.66 -5.75 -10.14
CA PRO A 123 0.03 -6.45 -11.28
C PRO A 123 0.76 -6.21 -12.62
N LEU A 124 2.09 -6.28 -12.59
CA LEU A 124 3.00 -6.27 -13.74
C LEU A 124 3.61 -7.65 -13.92
N PRO A 125 4.15 -8.03 -15.10
CA PRO A 125 5.06 -9.16 -15.19
C PRO A 125 6.31 -8.91 -14.32
N ALA A 126 7.02 -9.98 -13.98
CA ALA A 126 8.30 -9.90 -13.28
C ALA A 126 9.44 -10.37 -14.23
N PRO A 127 10.64 -9.77 -14.15
CA PRO A 127 10.99 -8.61 -13.34
C PRO A 127 10.32 -7.32 -13.84
N PHE A 128 10.27 -6.29 -12.99
CA PHE A 128 9.70 -4.98 -13.35
C PHE A 128 10.61 -3.82 -12.93
N LYS A 129 10.48 -2.70 -13.65
CA LYS A 129 11.27 -1.49 -13.42
C LYS A 129 10.65 -0.63 -12.32
N ARG A 130 11.47 -0.19 -11.38
CA ARG A 130 11.12 0.74 -10.30
C ARG A 130 12.09 1.91 -10.28
N ILE A 131 11.58 3.12 -10.17
CA ILE A 131 12.39 4.32 -9.93
C ILE A 131 12.42 4.57 -8.41
N PHE A 132 13.61 4.78 -7.86
CA PHE A 132 13.82 5.13 -6.45
C PHE A 132 14.97 6.13 -6.33
N CYS A 133 14.71 7.29 -5.70
CA CYS A 133 15.67 8.39 -5.59
C CYS A 133 16.37 8.74 -6.92
N GLY A 134 15.58 8.85 -8.01
CA GLY A 134 16.06 9.15 -9.37
C GLY A 134 16.71 7.99 -10.12
N ASN A 135 17.07 6.90 -9.44
CA ASN A 135 17.73 5.74 -10.04
C ASN A 135 16.71 4.67 -10.45
N MET A 136 16.96 4.00 -11.58
CA MET A 136 16.13 2.90 -12.07
C MET A 136 16.70 1.55 -11.61
N TYR A 137 15.84 0.71 -11.06
CA TYR A 137 16.14 -0.64 -10.59
C TYR A 137 15.21 -1.64 -11.28
N GLU A 138 15.74 -2.78 -11.69
CA GLU A 138 14.97 -3.93 -12.11
C GLU A 138 14.81 -4.88 -10.92
N ILE A 139 13.57 -5.22 -10.56
CA ILE A 139 13.26 -5.97 -9.34
C ILE A 139 12.26 -7.09 -9.58
N GLU A 140 12.45 -8.18 -8.84
CA GLU A 140 11.50 -9.29 -8.76
C GLU A 140 10.33 -8.99 -7.84
N LYS A 141 9.24 -9.77 -8.00
CA LYS A 141 8.13 -9.76 -7.04
C LYS A 141 8.53 -10.44 -5.74
N VAL A 142 8.14 -9.85 -4.63
CA VAL A 142 8.31 -10.45 -3.30
C VAL A 142 7.00 -11.10 -2.87
N SER A 143 7.00 -12.42 -2.72
CA SER A 143 5.94 -13.18 -2.04
C SER A 143 6.56 -14.05 -0.96
N PHE A 144 5.89 -14.15 0.18
CA PHE A 144 6.31 -15.00 1.30
C PHE A 144 5.59 -16.35 1.34
N GLY A 145 4.47 -16.48 0.62
CA GLY A 145 3.71 -17.73 0.51
C GLY A 145 2.34 -17.50 -0.15
N ASN A 146 1.59 -18.58 -0.37
CA ASN A 146 0.28 -18.52 -1.02
C ASN A 146 -0.83 -18.96 -0.05
N ILE A 147 -1.79 -18.06 0.22
CA ILE A 147 -2.87 -18.24 1.21
C ILE A 147 -3.89 -19.32 0.85
N PHE A 148 -3.94 -19.74 -0.43
CA PHE A 148 -4.77 -20.86 -0.89
C PHE A 148 -4.07 -22.21 -0.78
N ARG A 149 -2.75 -22.22 -0.53
CA ARG A 149 -1.91 -23.43 -0.40
C ARG A 149 -1.40 -23.66 1.03
N GLN A 150 -1.25 -22.59 1.82
CA GLN A 150 -0.67 -22.61 3.17
C GLN A 150 -1.56 -21.81 4.13
N PRO A 151 -1.69 -22.21 5.42
CA PRO A 151 -2.47 -21.45 6.38
C PRO A 151 -1.78 -20.13 6.74
N PHE A 152 -2.58 -19.08 7.01
CA PHE A 152 -2.06 -17.72 7.24
C PHE A 152 -0.89 -17.66 8.23
N HIS A 153 -1.01 -18.30 9.39
CA HIS A 153 0.00 -18.26 10.44
C HIS A 153 1.35 -18.86 10.00
N ALA A 154 1.37 -19.82 9.09
CA ALA A 154 2.60 -20.42 8.58
C ALA A 154 3.32 -19.46 7.61
N ILE A 155 2.57 -18.70 6.82
CA ILE A 155 3.11 -17.65 5.95
C ILE A 155 3.60 -16.47 6.80
N TRP A 156 2.78 -15.99 7.74
CA TRP A 156 3.11 -14.82 8.56
C TRP A 156 4.34 -15.05 9.44
N ASN A 157 4.45 -16.22 10.08
CA ASN A 157 5.59 -16.58 10.94
C ASN A 157 6.75 -17.24 10.17
N LYS A 158 6.70 -17.25 8.84
CA LYS A 158 7.79 -17.76 8.01
C LYS A 158 9.04 -16.91 8.23
N LYS A 159 10.20 -17.55 8.40
CA LYS A 159 11.45 -16.90 8.80
C LYS A 159 11.77 -15.66 7.97
N GLU A 160 11.72 -15.75 6.64
CA GLU A 160 12.10 -14.64 5.75
C GLU A 160 11.11 -13.46 5.86
N TYR A 161 9.84 -13.72 6.20
CA TYR A 161 8.83 -12.67 6.39
C TYR A 161 8.99 -12.01 7.76
N VAL A 162 9.35 -12.78 8.80
CA VAL A 162 9.73 -12.23 10.11
C VAL A 162 10.95 -11.33 9.96
N GLU A 163 12.03 -11.80 9.34
CA GLU A 163 13.27 -11.03 9.07
C GLU A 163 12.98 -9.75 8.25
N PHE A 164 12.09 -9.83 7.25
CA PHE A 164 11.63 -8.65 6.51
C PHE A 164 10.98 -7.60 7.44
N ARG A 165 10.06 -8.02 8.31
CA ARG A 165 9.35 -7.11 9.23
C ARG A 165 10.26 -6.58 10.34
N GLU A 166 11.20 -7.38 10.85
CA GLU A 166 12.17 -6.97 11.87
C GLU A 166 12.99 -5.75 11.44
N ARG A 167 13.31 -5.60 10.15
CA ARG A 167 13.98 -4.39 9.64
C ARG A 167 13.17 -3.11 9.88
N PHE A 168 11.83 -3.19 9.83
CA PHE A 168 10.94 -2.08 10.15
C PHE A 168 10.81 -1.88 11.66
N VAL A 169 10.78 -2.95 12.46
CA VAL A 169 10.81 -2.87 13.94
C VAL A 169 12.07 -2.16 14.43
N LEU A 170 13.24 -2.59 13.94
CA LEU A 170 14.53 -2.00 14.30
C LEU A 170 14.64 -0.54 13.86
N ARG A 171 14.16 -0.20 12.66
CA ARG A 171 14.13 1.20 12.18
C ARG A 171 13.19 2.07 13.01
N LYS A 172 12.00 1.54 13.37
CA LYS A 172 11.05 2.23 14.25
C LYS A 172 11.65 2.49 15.63
N ARG A 173 12.22 1.45 16.25
CA ARG A 173 12.87 1.56 17.57
C ARG A 173 13.99 2.60 17.58
N ARG A 174 14.91 2.58 16.60
CA ARG A 174 15.99 3.57 16.49
C ARG A 174 15.48 5.00 16.30
N PHE A 175 14.37 5.18 15.59
CA PHE A 175 13.72 6.48 15.44
C PHE A 175 13.13 6.93 16.78
N GLU A 176 12.39 6.07 17.48
CA GLU A 176 11.83 6.37 18.80
C GLU A 176 12.94 6.70 19.82
N GLU A 177 14.05 5.95 19.86
CA GLU A 177 15.21 6.21 20.71
C GLU A 177 15.89 7.57 20.39
N MET A 178 16.01 7.93 19.11
CA MET A 178 16.62 9.19 18.67
C MET A 178 15.75 10.42 18.95
N TYR A 179 14.43 10.29 18.80
CA TYR A 179 13.48 11.40 18.95
C TYR A 179 12.78 11.46 20.32
N SER A 180 12.96 10.46 21.21
CA SER A 180 12.40 10.48 22.58
C SER A 180 12.68 11.80 23.32
N PRO A 181 13.91 12.36 23.34
CA PRO A 181 14.19 13.60 24.05
C PRO A 181 13.41 14.83 23.52
N LEU A 182 12.94 14.78 22.27
CA LEU A 182 12.14 15.83 21.65
C LEU A 182 10.63 15.61 21.89
N LEU A 183 10.18 14.35 21.82
CA LEU A 183 8.78 13.97 22.07
C LEU A 183 8.38 14.16 23.55
N ASP A 184 9.33 14.00 24.48
CA ASP A 184 9.10 14.27 25.90
C ASP A 184 8.95 15.77 26.19
N ILE A 185 9.57 16.65 25.39
CA ILE A 185 9.39 18.12 25.48
C ILE A 185 8.00 18.54 24.99
N GLU A 186 7.47 17.91 23.94
CA GLU A 186 6.12 18.19 23.44
C GLU A 186 5.02 17.69 24.40
N ARG A 187 5.29 16.65 25.19
CA ARG A 187 4.36 16.14 26.23
C ARG A 187 4.35 16.93 27.54
N LEU A 188 5.29 17.87 27.70
CA LEU A 188 5.40 18.77 28.86
C LEU A 188 4.86 20.18 28.57
N ARG A 189 4.16 20.37 27.44
CA ARG A 189 3.50 21.60 27.01
C ARG A 189 1.99 21.41 26.90
#